data_AF-A0A1W9TP29-F1
#
_entry.id   AF-A0A1W9TP29-F1
#
_cell.length_a   1.000
_cell.length_b   1.000
_cell.length_c   1.000
_cell.angle_alpha   90.00
_cell.angle_beta   90.00
_cell.angle_gamma   90.00
#
_symmetry.space_group_name_H-M   'P 1'
#
loop_
_entity.id
_entity.type
_entity.pdbx_description
1 polymer ?
#
loop_
_entity_poly.entity_id
_entity_poly.type
_entity_poly.pdbx_seq_one_letter_code
_entity_poly.pdbx_strand_id
1 'polypeptide(L)'
;MNPSNRVKISPGLHVLIVLKKDQGSGKLTEGIVKDVLTKSPTHPHGIKVRLESGEIGRVKEIRSISFKKNLRFPFLTCRNPQDLYSYALSPQIQYVI
;
A
#
# COMPACT_ATOMS: atom_id res chain seq x y z
N MET A 1 -1.83 -0.56 19.02
CA MET A 1 -2.17 0.51 18.05
C MET A 1 -3.68 0.47 17.81
N ASN A 2 -4.39 1.61 17.87
CA ASN A 2 -5.85 1.64 17.64
C ASN A 2 -6.19 1.53 16.13
N PRO A 3 -7.06 0.60 15.72
CA PRO A 3 -7.53 0.46 14.32
C PRO A 3 -8.54 1.54 13.92
N SER A 4 -8.93 2.43 14.83
CA SER A 4 -10.04 3.39 14.65
C SER A 4 -9.73 4.58 13.75
N ASN A 5 -8.46 4.82 13.41
CA ASN A 5 -8.04 5.98 12.62
C ASN A 5 -7.96 5.64 11.12
N ARG A 6 -8.80 6.30 10.31
CA ARG A 6 -8.85 6.16 8.84
C ARG A 6 -7.50 6.41 8.16
N VAL A 7 -6.68 7.28 8.73
CA VAL A 7 -5.39 7.74 8.17
C VAL A 7 -4.44 6.57 7.82
N LYS A 8 -4.62 5.39 8.42
CA LYS A 8 -3.75 4.24 8.19
C LYS A 8 -4.22 3.28 7.09
N ILE A 9 -5.41 3.48 6.51
CA ILE A 9 -6.00 2.53 5.56
C ILE A 9 -6.10 3.16 4.17
N SER A 10 -5.22 2.70 3.29
CA SER A 10 -5.23 2.99 1.86
C SER A 10 -5.68 1.76 1.07
N PRO A 11 -6.31 1.93 -0.11
CA PRO A 11 -6.53 0.82 -1.04
C PRO A 11 -5.19 0.16 -1.41
N GLY A 12 -5.20 -1.16 -1.62
CA GLY A 12 -4.01 -1.98 -1.87
C GLY A 12 -3.31 -2.50 -0.61
N LEU A 13 -3.77 -2.16 0.59
CA LEU A 13 -3.21 -2.69 1.83
C LEU A 13 -3.75 -4.09 2.15
N HIS A 14 -2.88 -4.91 2.74
CA HIS A 14 -3.25 -6.21 3.29
C HIS A 14 -3.87 -6.05 4.68
N VAL A 15 -5.10 -6.52 4.83
CA VAL A 15 -5.89 -6.34 6.07
C VAL A 15 -6.56 -7.64 6.48
N LEU A 16 -6.86 -7.75 7.78
CA LEU A 16 -7.76 -8.75 8.31
C LEU A 16 -9.10 -8.09 8.64
N ILE A 17 -10.16 -8.63 8.06
CA ILE A 17 -11.52 -8.12 8.24
C ILE A 17 -12.43 -9.16 8.88
N VAL A 18 -13.41 -8.67 9.64
CA VAL A 18 -14.56 -9.48 10.06
C VAL A 18 -15.70 -9.19 9.10
N LEU A 19 -16.18 -10.24 8.46
CA LEU A 19 -17.34 -10.19 7.58
C LEU A 19 -18.62 -10.18 8.41
N LYS A 20 -19.72 -9.67 7.83
CA LYS A 20 -21.02 -9.66 8.53
C LYS A 20 -21.46 -11.07 8.95
N LYS A 21 -21.22 -12.07 8.09
CA LYS A 21 -21.50 -13.50 8.36
C LYS A 21 -20.70 -14.05 9.55
N ASP A 22 -19.52 -13.50 9.80
CA ASP A 22 -18.58 -13.99 10.81
C ASP A 22 -18.61 -13.17 12.11
N GLN A 23 -19.53 -12.20 12.26
CA GLN A 23 -19.60 -11.35 13.46
C GLN A 23 -19.87 -12.13 14.75
N GLY A 24 -20.60 -13.25 14.70
CA GLY A 24 -20.83 -14.13 15.86
C GLY A 24 -19.70 -15.13 16.12
N SER A 25 -18.95 -15.52 15.08
CA SER A 25 -17.83 -16.47 15.19
C SER A 25 -16.49 -15.78 15.47
N GLY A 26 -16.36 -14.49 15.14
CA GLY A 26 -15.10 -13.75 15.24
C GLY A 26 -14.06 -14.15 14.20
N LYS A 27 -14.43 -14.93 13.16
CA LYS A 27 -13.50 -15.37 12.13
C LYS A 27 -12.96 -14.16 11.35
N LEU A 28 -11.63 -14.12 11.24
CA LEU A 28 -10.93 -13.10 10.46
C LEU A 28 -10.65 -13.64 9.06
N THR A 29 -10.97 -12.83 8.06
CA THR A 29 -10.67 -13.10 6.67
C THR A 29 -9.58 -12.13 6.21
N GLU A 30 -8.53 -12.69 5.63
CA GLU A 30 -7.43 -11.91 5.07
C GLU A 30 -7.78 -11.45 3.65
N GLY A 31 -7.35 -10.26 3.28
CA GLY A 31 -7.46 -9.81 1.90
C GLY A 31 -6.89 -8.41 1.65
N ILE A 32 -6.94 -8.01 0.37
CA ILE A 32 -6.49 -6.71 -0.09
C ILE A 32 -7.68 -5.74 -0.14
N VAL A 33 -7.49 -4.54 0.40
CA VAL A 33 -8.51 -3.48 0.35
C VAL A 33 -8.66 -2.97 -1.08
N LYS A 34 -9.86 -3.07 -1.63
CA LYS A 34 -10.23 -2.41 -2.88
C LYS A 34 -10.71 -0.98 -2.64
N ASP A 35 -11.78 -0.85 -1.85
CA ASP A 35 -12.41 0.45 -1.56
C ASP A 35 -12.60 0.65 -0.05
N VAL A 36 -12.41 1.89 0.40
CA VAL A 36 -12.77 2.32 1.77
C VAL A 36 -14.14 2.99 1.72
N LEU A 37 -15.15 2.36 2.34
CA LEU A 37 -16.55 2.83 2.30
C LEU A 37 -16.87 3.84 3.41
N THR A 38 -15.97 4.03 4.37
CA THR A 38 -16.16 4.94 5.51
C THR A 38 -15.59 6.34 5.22
N LYS A 39 -16.44 7.35 5.40
CA LYS A 39 -16.12 8.77 5.16
C LYS A 39 -15.53 9.48 6.38
N SER A 40 -16.00 9.15 7.59
CA SER A 40 -15.54 9.83 8.81
C SER A 40 -14.12 9.39 9.22
N PRO A 41 -13.38 10.22 9.96
CA PRO A 41 -12.03 9.88 10.40
C PRO A 41 -12.00 8.89 11.58
N THR A 42 -13.01 8.95 12.45
CA THR A 42 -13.07 8.19 13.71
C THR A 42 -14.24 7.22 13.70
N HIS A 43 -13.96 5.93 13.92
CA HIS A 43 -14.98 4.90 13.95
C HIS A 43 -14.79 3.95 15.15
N PRO A 44 -15.75 3.90 16.10
CA PRO A 44 -15.62 3.06 17.31
C PRO A 44 -15.61 1.56 16.98
N HIS A 45 -16.34 1.14 15.94
CA HIS A 45 -16.42 -0.27 15.51
C HIS A 45 -15.43 -0.63 14.39
N GLY A 46 -14.56 0.32 14.00
CA GLY A 46 -13.61 0.15 12.91
C GLY A 46 -14.14 0.57 11.53
N ILE A 47 -13.23 0.53 10.56
CA ILE A 47 -13.40 1.08 9.21
C ILE A 47 -14.08 0.04 8.33
N LYS A 48 -15.08 0.47 7.55
CA LYS A 48 -15.79 -0.40 6.59
C LYS A 48 -15.02 -0.39 5.27
N VAL A 49 -14.63 -1.58 4.82
CA VAL A 49 -13.88 -1.75 3.57
C VAL A 49 -14.53 -2.81 2.70
N ARG A 50 -14.28 -2.70 1.40
CA ARG A 50 -14.54 -3.73 0.40
C ARG A 50 -13.20 -4.36 0.00
N LEU A 51 -13.12 -5.68 0.02
CA LEU A 51 -11.96 -6.41 -0.48
C LEU A 51 -12.02 -6.55 -2.01
N GLU A 52 -10.89 -6.89 -2.62
CA GLU A 52 -10.83 -7.25 -4.04
C GLU A 52 -11.72 -8.45 -4.40
N SER A 53 -11.92 -9.38 -3.45
CA SER A 53 -12.87 -10.50 -3.57
C SER A 53 -14.34 -10.06 -3.67
N GLY A 54 -14.65 -8.79 -3.42
CA GLY A 54 -16.01 -8.24 -3.38
C GLY A 54 -16.68 -8.33 -2.01
N GLU A 55 -16.06 -9.00 -1.04
CA GLU A 55 -16.58 -9.10 0.32
C GLU A 55 -16.47 -7.77 1.08
N ILE A 56 -17.43 -7.53 1.98
CA ILE A 56 -17.52 -6.27 2.75
C ILE A 56 -17.46 -6.59 4.23
N GLY A 57 -16.57 -5.91 4.95
CA GLY A 57 -16.37 -6.13 6.38
C GLY A 57 -15.82 -4.94 7.15
N ARG A 58 -15.58 -5.18 8.44
CA ARG A 58 -14.92 -4.23 9.35
C ARG A 58 -13.47 -4.64 9.52
N VAL A 59 -12.55 -3.70 9.33
CA VAL A 59 -11.12 -3.94 9.57
C VAL A 59 -10.87 -4.09 11.06
N LYS A 60 -10.23 -5.18 11.46
CA LYS A 60 -9.74 -5.39 12.82
C LYS A 60 -8.25 -5.13 12.91
N GLU A 61 -7.49 -5.66 11.96
CA GLU A 61 -6.04 -5.58 11.95
C GLU A 61 -5.51 -5.24 10.55
N ILE A 62 -4.39 -4.52 10.53
CA ILE A 62 -3.66 -4.20 9.30
C ILE A 62 -2.39 -5.04 9.33
N ARG A 63 -2.22 -5.92 8.35
CA ARG A 63 -0.96 -6.66 8.17
C ARG A 63 -0.01 -5.76 7.40
N SER A 64 0.82 -5.01 8.13
CA SER A 64 2.00 -4.40 7.53
C SER A 64 2.96 -5.51 7.17
N ILE A 65 3.04 -5.85 5.89
CA ILE A 65 4.13 -6.69 5.38
C ILE A 65 5.39 -5.83 5.46
N SER A 66 6.05 -5.85 6.61
CA SER A 66 7.40 -5.32 6.76
C SER A 66 8.32 -6.27 6.00
N PHE A 67 8.43 -6.07 4.70
CA PHE A 67 9.56 -6.59 3.95
C PHE A 67 10.79 -6.02 4.64
N LYS A 68 11.52 -6.84 5.41
CA LYS A 68 12.83 -6.46 5.91
C LYS A 68 13.65 -6.17 4.67
N LYS A 69 13.69 -4.91 4.26
CA LYS A 69 14.65 -4.38 3.31
C LYS A 69 15.99 -4.55 4.02
N ASN A 70 16.58 -5.72 3.85
CA ASN A 70 18.01 -5.93 4.03
C ASN A 70 18.71 -5.22 2.87
N LEU A 71 18.48 -3.91 2.78
CA LEU A 71 19.10 -3.03 1.83
C LEU A 71 20.30 -2.45 2.57
N ARG A 72 21.34 -3.28 2.68
CA ARG A 72 22.69 -2.77 2.83
C ARG A 72 23.07 -2.18 1.46
N PHE A 73 22.55 -1.00 1.14
CA PHE A 73 23.11 -0.22 0.07
C PHE A 73 24.40 0.42 0.62
N PRO A 74 25.58 0.07 0.10
CA PRO A 74 26.78 0.81 0.45
C PRO A 74 26.59 2.24 -0.05
N PHE A 75 26.77 3.17 0.87
CA PHE A 75 26.78 4.60 0.65
C PHE A 75 27.95 4.92 -0.31
N LEU A 76 27.73 4.84 -1.62
CA LEU A 76 28.64 5.45 -2.59
C LEU A 76 28.29 6.93 -2.64
N THR A 77 28.96 7.68 -1.77
CA THR A 77 29.08 9.13 -1.90
C THR A 77 29.76 9.41 -3.24
N CYS A 78 29.00 9.92 -4.21
CA CYS A 78 29.59 10.57 -5.36
C CYS A 78 30.25 11.86 -4.85
N ARG A 79 31.57 11.83 -4.73
CA ARG A 79 32.39 12.95 -4.25
C ARG A 79 32.73 13.95 -5.37
N ASN A 80 32.06 13.91 -6.53
CA ASN A 80 32.44 14.75 -7.67
C ASN A 80 31.25 15.15 -8.59
N PRO A 81 31.07 16.45 -8.91
CA PRO A 81 29.96 16.98 -9.72
C PRO A 81 30.16 16.94 -11.25
N GLN A 82 31.05 16.10 -11.80
CA GLN A 82 31.38 16.13 -13.25
C GLN A 82 30.73 15.02 -14.11
N ASP A 83 30.06 14.02 -13.53
CA ASP A 83 29.55 12.86 -14.29
C ASP A 83 28.27 13.10 -15.11
N LEU A 84 27.76 14.33 -15.18
CA LEU A 84 26.50 14.65 -15.87
C LEU A 84 26.63 14.99 -17.38
N TYR A 85 27.84 14.99 -17.97
CA TYR A 85 28.04 15.52 -19.33
C TYR A 85 28.29 14.50 -20.46
N SER A 86 28.20 13.18 -20.22
CA SER A 86 28.53 12.19 -21.27
C SER A 86 27.35 11.67 -22.10
N TYR A 87 26.09 11.82 -21.63
CA TYR A 87 24.93 11.18 -22.28
C TYR A 87 24.24 12.00 -23.39
N ALA A 88 24.85 13.09 -23.86
CA ALA A 88 24.21 14.05 -24.78
C ALA A 88 24.74 14.03 -26.22
N LEU A 89 25.33 12.92 -26.70
CA LEU A 89 25.82 12.81 -28.08
C LEU A 89 25.52 11.44 -28.71
N SER A 90 24.23 11.11 -28.88
CA SER A 90 23.80 10.09 -29.85
C SER A 90 23.09 10.79 -31.03
N PRO A 91 23.65 10.75 -32.25
CA PRO A 91 23.14 11.50 -33.40
C PRO A 91 21.91 10.82 -34.04
N GLN A 92 20.87 11.64 -34.19
CA GLN A 92 19.82 11.69 -35.22
C GLN A 92 19.51 10.39 -36.02
N ILE A 93 18.35 9.82 -35.69
CA ILE A 93 17.56 9.02 -36.62
C ILE A 93 17.09 9.97 -37.74
N GLN A 94 17.66 9.82 -38.93
CA GLN A 94 17.24 10.55 -40.12
C GLN A 94 16.05 9.85 -40.77
N TYR A 95 15.02 10.64 -41.08
CA TYR A 95 13.77 10.27 -41.72
C TYR A 95 13.93 9.84 -43.19
N VAL A 96 13.14 8.84 -43.57
CA VAL A 96 12.27 8.73 -44.77
C VAL A 96 12.62 9.59 -46.00
N ILE A 97 12.98 8.93 -47.10
CA ILE A 97 12.34 9.07 -48.43
C ILE A 97 12.29 7.68 -49.08
#